data_AF-A0A358RJ22-F1
#
_entry.id   AF-A0A358RJ22-F1
#
_cell.length_a   1.000
_cell.length_b   1.000
_cell.length_c   1.000
_cell.angle_alpha   90.00
_cell.angle_beta   90.00
_cell.angle_gamma   90.00
#
_symmetry.space_group_name_H-M   'P 1'
#
loop_
_entity.id
_entity.type
_entity.pdbx_description
1 polymer ?
#
loop_
_entity_poly.entity_id
_entity_poly.type
_entity_poly.pdbx_seq_one_letter_code
_entity_poly.pdbx_strand_id
1 'polypeptide(L)'
;MAEMSNAFKPKFMGDPNPSEKILKLARKITDCIDHKIKGVTVNDPEYWGLRCVMTDEMADVALSMKMRTPYTFEQLWKINPQYKKAEDLQKVLDDMSRIGILEYDYGDNYDHNGPIKGAKRERRYVLPMFVPGSAEFTNMIKKQLDEHPELAMFFERMTYLPLTMVTPMVPPGGAGIGMHVIPVEKAIEMENGTMDIEHISYWLKKYEGHLGVGICSCRYGRAKLGEGCGDSCEEWCIGIGDMADYCRETGKG
;
A
#
# COMPACT_ATOMS: atom_id res chain seq x y z
N MET A 1 24.77 -5.05 4.53
CA MET A 1 23.31 -4.79 4.56
C MET A 1 23.12 -3.29 4.63
N ALA A 2 22.20 -2.71 3.86
CA ALA A 2 21.93 -1.28 3.96
C ALA A 2 21.40 -0.99 5.37
N GLU A 3 22.10 -0.13 6.11
CA GLU A 3 21.67 0.27 7.45
C GLU A 3 20.30 0.97 7.37
N MET A 4 19.49 0.80 8.41
CA MET A 4 18.24 1.55 8.54
C MET A 4 18.57 3.00 8.87
N SER A 5 17.84 3.93 8.25
CA SER A 5 17.98 5.36 8.58
C SER A 5 17.85 5.58 10.08
N ASN A 6 18.69 6.45 10.64
CA ASN A 6 18.65 6.87 12.03
C ASN A 6 17.98 8.25 12.21
N ALA A 7 17.32 8.75 11.16
CA ALA A 7 16.63 10.05 11.18
C ALA A 7 15.57 10.15 12.28
N PHE A 8 14.91 9.02 12.59
CA PHE A 8 13.93 8.94 13.67
C PHE A 8 14.15 7.69 14.52
N LYS A 9 13.72 7.76 15.78
CA LYS A 9 13.60 6.60 16.66
C LYS A 9 12.11 6.23 16.73
N PRO A 10 11.68 5.09 16.15
CA PRO A 10 10.27 4.71 16.16
C PRO A 10 9.74 4.59 17.59
N LYS A 11 8.56 5.15 17.84
CA LYS A 11 7.98 5.26 19.20
C LYS A 11 7.82 3.90 19.89
N PHE A 12 7.46 2.88 19.12
CA PHE A 12 7.17 1.53 19.61
C PHE A 12 8.32 0.54 19.39
N MET A 13 9.51 1.01 19.02
CA MET A 13 10.68 0.14 18.97
C MET A 13 11.08 -0.27 20.39
N GLY A 14 11.16 -1.57 20.64
CA GLY A 14 11.44 -2.10 21.98
C GLY A 14 10.28 -1.92 22.95
N ASP A 15 9.04 -1.86 22.45
CA ASP A 15 7.82 -1.67 23.25
C ASP A 15 7.79 -2.60 24.48
N PRO A 16 7.76 -2.04 25.72
CA PRO A 16 7.73 -2.83 26.93
C PRO A 16 6.39 -3.54 27.16
N ASN A 17 5.32 -3.12 26.47
CA ASN A 17 4.01 -3.73 26.54
C ASN A 17 3.47 -4.02 25.13
N PRO A 18 4.02 -5.05 24.45
CA PRO A 18 3.68 -5.34 23.07
C PRO A 18 2.22 -5.71 22.88
N SER A 19 1.60 -5.20 21.81
CA SER A 19 0.33 -5.74 21.32
C SER A 19 0.57 -7.07 20.62
N GLU A 20 0.08 -8.16 21.21
CA GLU A 20 0.11 -9.48 20.58
C GLU A 20 -0.65 -9.52 19.26
N LYS A 21 -1.74 -8.74 19.13
CA LYS A 21 -2.55 -8.69 17.92
C LYS A 21 -1.79 -8.02 16.78
N ILE A 22 -1.09 -6.94 17.06
CA ILE A 22 -0.24 -6.27 16.06
C ILE A 22 0.95 -7.14 15.68
N LEU A 23 1.60 -7.85 16.62
CA LEU A 23 2.66 -8.81 16.28
C LEU A 23 2.15 -9.94 15.37
N LYS A 24 0.98 -10.50 15.68
CA LYS A 24 0.33 -11.53 14.84
C LYS A 24 -0.01 -10.98 13.46
N LEU A 25 -0.53 -9.76 13.38
CA LEU A 25 -0.87 -9.11 12.12
C LEU A 25 0.38 -8.80 11.28
N ALA A 26 1.42 -8.25 11.90
CA ALA A 26 2.71 -7.99 11.29
C ALA A 26 3.28 -9.25 10.62
N ARG A 27 3.28 -10.38 11.36
CA ARG A 27 3.73 -11.68 10.83
C ARG A 27 2.83 -12.22 9.71
N LYS A 28 1.53 -11.95 9.76
CA LYS A 28 0.58 -12.34 8.70
C LYS A 28 0.91 -11.60 7.40
N ILE A 29 1.10 -10.29 7.50
CA ILE A 29 1.30 -9.37 6.36
C ILE A 29 2.69 -9.52 5.74
N THR A 30 3.73 -9.67 6.55
CA THR A 30 5.12 -9.68 6.08
C THR A 30 5.39 -10.75 5.02
N ASP A 31 6.12 -10.34 3.99
CA ASP A 31 6.77 -11.16 2.98
C ASP A 31 8.27 -11.32 3.24
N CYS A 32 8.80 -10.74 4.33
CA CYS A 32 10.12 -11.10 4.85
C CYS A 32 10.08 -12.54 5.37
N ILE A 33 10.68 -13.47 4.61
CA ILE A 33 10.67 -14.91 4.90
C ILE A 33 11.21 -15.20 6.31
N ASP A 34 12.31 -14.53 6.69
CA ASP A 34 12.93 -14.70 8.00
C ASP A 34 11.99 -14.32 9.14
N HIS A 35 11.32 -13.17 9.05
CA HIS A 35 10.37 -12.71 10.06
C HIS A 35 9.10 -13.58 10.07
N LYS A 36 8.71 -14.13 8.91
CA LYS A 36 7.58 -15.07 8.81
C LYS A 36 7.86 -16.38 9.51
N ILE A 37 9.09 -16.90 9.41
CA ILE A 37 9.52 -18.16 10.04
C ILE A 37 9.85 -17.97 11.52
N LYS A 38 10.76 -17.04 11.84
CA LYS A 38 11.31 -16.81 13.19
C LYS A 38 10.33 -16.06 14.10
N GLY A 39 9.40 -15.31 13.51
CA GLY A 39 8.48 -14.41 14.19
C GLY A 39 8.93 -12.95 14.10
N VAL A 40 7.96 -12.06 14.18
CA VAL A 40 8.16 -10.61 14.30
C VAL A 40 8.29 -10.26 15.78
N THR A 41 9.18 -9.34 16.10
CA THR A 41 9.45 -8.81 17.44
C THR A 41 9.16 -7.31 17.50
N VAL A 42 9.20 -6.73 18.71
CA VAL A 42 9.02 -5.28 18.93
C VAL A 42 10.12 -4.41 18.33
N ASN A 43 11.23 -5.00 17.89
CA ASN A 43 12.32 -4.27 17.25
C ASN A 43 12.16 -4.20 15.72
N ASP A 44 11.25 -5.00 15.17
CA ASP A 44 11.10 -5.14 13.73
C ASP A 44 10.17 -4.08 13.14
N PRO A 45 10.48 -3.57 11.93
CA PRO A 45 9.70 -2.54 11.25
C PRO A 45 8.24 -2.85 11.09
N GLU A 46 7.90 -4.12 10.85
CA GLU A 46 6.51 -4.56 10.74
C GLU A 46 5.69 -4.28 12.00
N TYR A 47 6.29 -4.40 13.19
CA TYR A 47 5.58 -4.14 14.43
C TYR A 47 5.42 -2.65 14.69
N TRP A 48 6.52 -1.91 14.79
CA TRP A 48 6.44 -0.50 15.22
C TRP A 48 5.79 0.38 14.14
N GLY A 49 5.89 0.01 12.86
CA GLY A 49 5.20 0.68 11.76
C GLY A 49 3.68 0.53 11.86
N LEU A 50 3.17 -0.69 12.08
CA LEU A 50 1.74 -0.91 12.29
C LEU A 50 1.25 -0.31 13.62
N ARG A 51 2.00 -0.51 14.70
CA ARG A 51 1.61 -0.12 16.06
C ARG A 51 1.41 1.39 16.21
N CYS A 52 2.11 2.19 15.40
CA CYS A 52 2.00 3.65 15.47
C CYS A 52 0.67 4.20 14.93
N VAL A 53 0.01 3.47 14.02
CA VAL A 53 -1.26 3.90 13.38
C VAL A 53 -2.45 2.98 13.67
N MET A 54 -2.23 1.74 14.11
CA MET A 54 -3.30 0.77 14.35
C MET A 54 -3.66 0.59 15.81
N THR A 55 -4.94 0.35 16.06
CA THR A 55 -5.46 -0.15 17.33
C THR A 55 -5.59 -1.69 17.31
N ASP A 56 -5.76 -2.30 18.48
CA ASP A 56 -6.04 -3.73 18.61
C ASP A 56 -7.38 -4.13 17.96
N GLU A 57 -8.36 -3.22 17.94
CA GLU A 57 -9.66 -3.42 17.28
C GLU A 57 -9.50 -3.50 15.74
N MET A 58 -8.72 -2.58 15.16
CA MET A 58 -8.36 -2.64 13.73
C MET A 58 -7.59 -3.92 13.42
N ALA A 59 -6.70 -4.35 14.33
CA ALA A 59 -5.93 -5.57 14.16
C ALA A 59 -6.82 -6.81 14.13
N ASP A 60 -7.85 -6.90 14.98
CA ASP A 60 -8.80 -8.02 14.96
C ASP A 60 -9.53 -8.13 13.62
N VAL A 61 -9.99 -7.00 13.07
CA VAL A 61 -10.65 -6.95 11.76
C VAL A 61 -9.68 -7.44 10.67
N ALA A 62 -8.46 -6.91 10.61
CA ALA A 62 -7.47 -7.33 9.63
C ALA A 62 -7.07 -8.82 9.78
N LEU A 63 -6.96 -9.33 11.01
CA LEU A 63 -6.64 -10.73 11.27
C LEU A 63 -7.73 -11.68 10.75
N SER A 64 -9.01 -11.25 10.75
CA SER A 64 -10.14 -12.03 10.19
C SER A 64 -10.08 -12.19 8.66
N MET A 65 -9.40 -11.29 7.96
CA MET A 65 -9.31 -11.27 6.50
C MET A 65 -8.24 -12.21 5.97
N LYS A 66 -8.44 -12.79 4.78
CA LYS A 66 -7.33 -13.36 3.99
C LYS A 66 -6.60 -12.23 3.28
N MET A 67 -5.27 -12.33 3.18
CA MET A 67 -4.50 -11.33 2.44
C MET A 67 -4.85 -11.35 0.96
N ARG A 68 -4.82 -10.17 0.32
CA ARG A 68 -5.02 -9.97 -1.12
C ARG A 68 -6.29 -10.65 -1.64
N THR A 69 -7.30 -10.78 -0.77
CA THR A 69 -8.61 -11.35 -1.08
C THR A 69 -9.64 -10.25 -0.93
N PRO A 70 -10.40 -9.92 -1.99
CA PRO A 70 -11.46 -8.91 -1.90
C PRO A 70 -12.64 -9.39 -1.06
N TYR A 71 -13.15 -8.52 -0.19
CA TYR A 71 -14.35 -8.76 0.61
C TYR A 71 -15.36 -7.63 0.43
N THR A 72 -16.64 -7.96 0.22
CA THR A 72 -17.72 -6.97 0.37
C THR A 72 -17.94 -6.64 1.85
N PHE A 73 -18.64 -5.54 2.12
CA PHE A 73 -19.01 -5.17 3.49
C PHE A 73 -19.77 -6.30 4.21
N GLU A 74 -20.75 -6.93 3.55
CA GLU A 74 -21.57 -7.99 4.12
C GLU A 74 -20.72 -9.21 4.50
N GLN A 75 -19.71 -9.54 3.68
CA GLN A 75 -18.79 -10.63 3.97
C GLN A 75 -17.92 -10.32 5.19
N LEU A 76 -17.40 -9.08 5.29
CA LEU A 76 -16.64 -8.64 6.46
C LEU A 76 -17.48 -8.62 7.72
N TRP A 77 -18.73 -8.17 7.62
CA TRP A 77 -19.64 -8.13 8.76
C TRP A 77 -19.98 -9.53 9.26
N LYS A 78 -20.18 -10.48 8.35
CA LYS A 78 -20.42 -11.89 8.69
C LYS A 78 -19.25 -12.53 9.44
N ILE A 79 -18.01 -12.22 9.08
CA ILE A 79 -16.82 -12.78 9.73
C ILE A 79 -16.36 -11.97 10.95
N ASN A 80 -17.02 -10.84 11.25
CA ASN A 80 -16.81 -10.03 12.45
C ASN A 80 -18.12 -9.87 13.26
N PRO A 81 -18.69 -10.97 13.81
CA PRO A 81 -19.98 -10.96 14.49
C PRO A 81 -20.01 -10.19 15.82
N GLN A 82 -18.86 -9.71 16.30
CA GLN A 82 -18.76 -8.81 17.45
C GLN A 82 -19.41 -7.45 17.18
N TYR A 83 -19.41 -6.97 15.93
CA TYR A 83 -20.08 -5.72 15.56
C TYR A 83 -21.58 -5.96 15.43
N LYS A 84 -22.35 -5.41 16.39
CA LYS A 84 -23.81 -5.54 16.41
C LYS A 84 -24.52 -4.53 15.52
N LYS A 85 -23.84 -3.43 15.18
CA LYS A 85 -24.31 -2.39 14.26
C LYS A 85 -23.40 -2.32 13.06
N ALA A 86 -23.98 -2.17 11.87
CA ALA A 86 -23.23 -2.10 10.62
C ALA A 86 -22.31 -0.86 10.60
N GLU A 87 -22.79 0.24 11.17
CA GLU A 87 -22.10 1.52 11.21
C GLU A 87 -20.80 1.47 12.02
N ASP A 88 -20.76 0.64 13.07
CA ASP A 88 -19.57 0.48 13.91
C ASP A 88 -18.43 -0.20 13.13
N LEU A 89 -18.74 -1.27 12.39
CA LEU A 89 -17.75 -1.91 11.51
C LEU A 89 -17.36 -0.98 10.35
N GLN A 90 -18.34 -0.32 9.72
CA GLN A 90 -18.08 0.58 8.60
C GLN A 90 -17.10 1.69 9.00
N LYS A 91 -17.26 2.26 10.20
CA LYS A 91 -16.32 3.25 10.74
C LYS A 91 -14.90 2.70 10.87
N VAL A 92 -14.74 1.48 11.39
CA VAL A 92 -13.42 0.84 11.52
C VAL A 92 -12.79 0.62 10.14
N LEU A 93 -13.57 0.15 9.16
CA LEU A 93 -13.09 -0.03 7.78
C LEU A 93 -12.69 1.30 7.13
N ASP A 94 -13.51 2.34 7.29
CA ASP A 94 -13.21 3.69 6.78
C ASP A 94 -11.93 4.24 7.42
N ASP A 95 -11.77 4.09 8.73
CA ASP A 95 -10.59 4.56 9.45
C ASP A 95 -9.34 3.78 8.99
N MET A 96 -9.41 2.45 8.88
CA MET A 96 -8.32 1.62 8.37
C MET A 96 -7.93 1.95 6.92
N SER A 97 -8.91 2.24 6.05
CA SER A 97 -8.64 2.68 4.69
C SER A 97 -8.07 4.08 4.63
N ARG A 98 -8.54 5.00 5.49
CA ARG A 98 -7.98 6.34 5.60
C ARG A 98 -6.52 6.30 6.01
N ILE A 99 -6.14 5.55 7.05
CA ILE A 99 -4.74 5.45 7.50
C ILE A 99 -3.84 4.63 6.56
N GLY A 100 -4.41 3.97 5.54
CA GLY A 100 -3.67 3.24 4.52
C GLY A 100 -3.41 1.76 4.83
N ILE A 101 -4.12 1.17 5.80
CA ILE A 101 -3.98 -0.26 6.10
C ILE A 101 -4.80 -1.13 5.16
N LEU A 102 -6.02 -0.71 4.83
CA LEU A 102 -6.88 -1.40 3.86
C LEU A 102 -6.97 -0.60 2.57
N GLU A 103 -6.83 -1.27 1.45
CA GLU A 103 -7.26 -0.72 0.16
C GLU A 103 -8.68 -1.19 -0.16
N TYR A 104 -9.32 -0.55 -1.13
CA TYR A 104 -10.52 -1.09 -1.73
C TYR A 104 -10.59 -0.78 -3.21
N ASP A 105 -11.32 -1.63 -3.92
CA ASP A 105 -11.57 -1.51 -5.35
C ASP A 105 -13.08 -1.60 -5.64
N TYR A 106 -13.43 -1.50 -6.92
CA TYR A 106 -14.79 -1.57 -7.43
C TYR A 106 -14.99 -2.65 -8.50
N GLY A 107 -14.09 -3.64 -8.58
CA GLY A 107 -14.21 -4.75 -9.51
C GLY A 107 -13.21 -4.78 -10.67
N ASP A 108 -12.39 -3.74 -10.88
CA ASP A 108 -11.64 -3.53 -12.13
C ASP A 108 -12.56 -3.62 -13.37
N ASN A 109 -13.66 -2.86 -13.34
CA ASN A 109 -14.69 -2.87 -14.39
C ASN A 109 -14.28 -2.06 -15.63
N TYR A 110 -13.14 -2.39 -16.23
CA TYR A 110 -12.55 -1.70 -17.38
C TYR A 110 -12.06 -2.71 -18.43
N ASP A 111 -12.23 -2.39 -19.71
CA ASP A 111 -11.65 -3.14 -20.82
C ASP A 111 -10.68 -2.25 -21.64
N HIS A 112 -10.12 -2.77 -22.74
CA HIS A 112 -9.17 -2.03 -23.58
C HIS A 112 -9.71 -0.71 -24.16
N ASN A 113 -11.04 -0.51 -24.13
CA ASN A 113 -11.73 0.65 -24.66
C ASN A 113 -12.27 1.60 -23.58
N GLY A 114 -12.06 1.30 -22.30
CA GLY A 114 -12.49 2.16 -21.20
C GLY A 114 -13.34 1.45 -20.14
N PRO A 115 -14.05 2.23 -19.30
CA PRO A 115 -15.00 1.70 -18.32
C PRO A 115 -16.15 0.88 -18.96
N ILE A 116 -16.45 -0.28 -18.39
CA ILE A 116 -17.54 -1.16 -18.86
C ILE A 116 -18.89 -0.56 -18.44
N LYS A 117 -19.68 -0.13 -19.42
CA LYS A 117 -20.99 0.48 -19.17
C LYS A 117 -21.95 -0.49 -18.48
N GLY A 118 -22.57 -0.05 -17.39
CA GLY A 118 -23.55 -0.83 -16.65
C GLY A 118 -22.96 -1.90 -15.72
N ALA A 119 -21.64 -1.98 -15.59
CA ALA A 119 -21.01 -2.85 -14.61
C ALA A 119 -21.40 -2.46 -13.18
N LYS A 120 -21.59 -3.47 -12.32
CA LYS A 120 -21.95 -3.24 -10.92
C LYS A 120 -20.75 -2.66 -10.18
N ARG A 121 -20.89 -1.43 -9.68
CA ARG A 121 -19.91 -0.79 -8.79
C ARG A 121 -20.18 -1.19 -7.35
N GLU A 122 -19.47 -2.19 -6.85
CA GLU A 122 -19.56 -2.67 -5.46
C GLU A 122 -18.18 -2.58 -4.81
N ARG A 123 -18.09 -1.85 -3.68
CA ARG A 123 -16.83 -1.69 -2.96
C ARG A 123 -16.38 -3.02 -2.38
N ARG A 124 -15.11 -3.38 -2.61
CA ARG A 124 -14.49 -4.57 -2.02
C ARG A 124 -13.21 -4.16 -1.29
N TYR A 125 -13.12 -4.48 -0.01
CA TYR A 125 -11.95 -4.19 0.81
C TYR A 125 -10.92 -5.31 0.70
N VAL A 126 -9.65 -4.94 0.66
CA VAL A 126 -8.52 -5.86 0.57
C VAL A 126 -7.53 -5.50 1.66
N LEU A 127 -7.01 -6.53 2.34
CA LEU A 127 -5.81 -6.41 3.17
C LEU A 127 -4.59 -6.68 2.27
N PRO A 128 -3.85 -5.64 1.85
CA PRO A 128 -2.69 -5.82 0.98
C PRO A 128 -1.49 -6.37 1.77
N MET A 129 -0.41 -6.67 1.04
CA MET A 129 0.91 -6.83 1.64
C MET A 129 1.46 -5.45 2.07
N PHE A 130 2.68 -5.40 2.62
CA PHE A 130 3.28 -4.11 2.98
C PHE A 130 3.67 -3.31 1.75
N VAL A 131 4.37 -3.93 0.80
CA VAL A 131 4.80 -3.30 -0.45
C VAL A 131 4.61 -4.28 -1.62
N PRO A 132 3.88 -3.90 -2.69
CA PRO A 132 3.03 -2.72 -2.77
C PRO A 132 1.85 -2.87 -1.79
N GLY A 133 1.43 -1.77 -1.17
CA GLY A 133 0.28 -1.81 -0.27
C GLY A 133 0.41 -0.98 0.99
N SER A 134 0.12 -1.60 2.13
CA SER A 134 -0.18 -0.89 3.37
C SER A 134 0.95 0.02 3.87
N ALA A 135 2.21 -0.37 3.72
CA ALA A 135 3.32 0.48 4.10
C ALA A 135 3.46 1.69 3.16
N GLU A 136 3.22 1.49 1.85
CA GLU A 136 3.22 2.57 0.86
C GLU A 136 2.07 3.57 1.08
N PHE A 137 0.85 3.06 1.29
CA PHE A 137 -0.35 3.89 1.45
C PHE A 137 -0.31 4.74 2.72
N THR A 138 0.35 4.26 3.79
CA THR A 138 0.55 5.06 5.01
C THR A 138 1.40 6.31 4.77
N ASN A 139 2.23 6.33 3.72
CA ASN A 139 3.08 7.46 3.35
C ASN A 139 2.43 8.41 2.33
N MET A 140 1.25 8.08 1.81
CA MET A 140 0.50 8.97 0.90
C MET A 140 -0.27 10.07 1.63
N ILE A 141 -0.15 10.16 2.95
CA ILE A 141 -0.91 11.11 3.78
C ILE A 141 0.08 11.97 4.55
N LYS A 142 0.23 13.22 4.11
CA LYS A 142 1.19 14.16 4.70
C LYS A 142 1.07 14.28 6.21
N LYS A 143 -0.13 14.59 6.68
CA LYS A 143 -0.42 14.77 8.10
C LYS A 143 0.01 13.54 8.91
N GLN A 144 -0.28 12.34 8.40
CA GLN A 144 0.09 11.10 9.09
C GLN A 144 1.61 10.91 9.14
N LEU A 145 2.32 11.18 8.05
CA LEU A 145 3.78 11.07 8.03
C LEU A 145 4.47 12.19 8.83
N ASP A 146 3.83 13.36 8.96
CA ASP A 146 4.28 14.43 9.84
C ASP A 146 4.12 14.04 11.33
N GLU A 147 3.01 13.37 11.68
CA GLU A 147 2.71 12.90 13.04
C GLU A 147 3.48 11.62 13.42
N HIS A 148 3.75 10.76 12.44
CA HIS A 148 4.43 9.46 12.57
C HIS A 148 5.56 9.32 11.53
N PRO A 149 6.64 10.11 11.63
CA PRO A 149 7.71 10.10 10.65
C PRO A 149 8.46 8.76 10.57
N GLU A 150 8.34 7.90 11.58
CA GLU A 150 8.84 6.53 11.50
C GLU A 150 8.20 5.71 10.36
N LEU A 151 7.00 6.06 9.89
CA LEU A 151 6.37 5.39 8.74
C LEU A 151 7.23 5.48 7.46
N ALA A 152 8.04 6.54 7.32
CA ALA A 152 9.00 6.65 6.23
C ALA A 152 10.08 5.55 6.31
N MET A 153 10.58 5.28 7.52
CA MET A 153 11.52 4.19 7.77
C MET A 153 10.85 2.83 7.58
N PHE A 154 9.60 2.68 8.03
CA PHE A 154 8.84 1.45 7.88
C PHE A 154 8.65 1.08 6.41
N PHE A 155 8.14 2.01 5.60
CA PHE A 155 7.98 1.80 4.17
C PHE A 155 9.29 1.42 3.50
N GLU A 156 10.36 2.17 3.78
CA GLU A 156 11.68 1.89 3.22
C GLU A 156 12.19 0.50 3.61
N ARG A 157 12.07 0.10 4.88
CA ARG A 157 12.46 -1.26 5.31
C ARG A 157 11.62 -2.34 4.66
N MET A 158 10.31 -2.12 4.47
CA MET A 158 9.43 -3.08 3.80
C MET A 158 9.70 -3.21 2.29
N THR A 159 10.28 -2.18 1.65
CA THR A 159 10.77 -2.31 0.27
C THR A 159 12.08 -3.12 0.18
N TYR A 160 12.88 -3.13 1.25
CA TYR A 160 14.25 -3.67 1.23
C TYR A 160 14.37 -5.10 1.81
N LEU A 161 13.85 -5.32 3.02
CA LEU A 161 14.05 -6.57 3.77
C LEU A 161 13.52 -7.82 3.04
N PRO A 162 12.31 -7.80 2.43
CA PRO A 162 11.79 -8.98 1.73
C PRO A 162 12.63 -9.38 0.51
N LEU A 163 13.27 -8.40 -0.14
CA LEU A 163 13.98 -8.61 -1.40
C LEU A 163 15.48 -8.88 -1.21
N THR A 164 16.05 -8.65 -0.02
CA THR A 164 17.51 -8.68 0.23
C THR A 164 18.20 -9.95 -0.29
N MET A 165 17.56 -11.11 -0.17
CA MET A 165 18.14 -12.39 -0.62
C MET A 165 17.97 -12.66 -2.12
N VAL A 166 16.96 -12.05 -2.75
CA VAL A 166 16.59 -12.34 -4.14
C VAL A 166 17.09 -11.29 -5.12
N THR A 167 17.29 -10.03 -4.68
CA THR A 167 17.72 -8.92 -5.54
C THR A 167 18.91 -9.25 -6.44
N PRO A 168 19.99 -9.94 -5.99
CA PRO A 168 21.12 -10.27 -6.86
C PRO A 168 20.79 -11.24 -8.00
N MET A 169 19.67 -11.96 -7.90
CA MET A 169 19.19 -12.93 -8.88
C MET A 169 18.10 -12.35 -9.81
N VAL A 170 17.66 -11.11 -9.57
CA VAL A 170 16.64 -10.47 -10.40
C VAL A 170 17.27 -10.03 -11.72
N PRO A 171 16.77 -10.51 -12.88
CA PRO A 171 17.32 -10.12 -14.17
C PRO A 171 17.02 -8.65 -14.50
N PRO A 172 17.74 -8.05 -15.47
CA PRO A 172 17.39 -6.75 -16.03
C PRO A 172 15.90 -6.69 -16.43
N GLY A 173 15.23 -5.58 -16.12
CA GLY A 173 13.78 -5.45 -16.29
C GLY A 173 12.96 -5.95 -15.08
N GLY A 174 13.60 -6.40 -14.00
CA GLY A 174 12.96 -6.63 -12.70
C GLY A 174 12.18 -7.94 -12.59
N ALA A 175 12.02 -8.71 -13.66
CA ALA A 175 11.20 -9.94 -13.70
C ALA A 175 9.77 -9.78 -13.13
N GLY A 176 9.21 -8.58 -13.23
CA GLY A 176 7.89 -8.26 -12.64
C GLY A 176 7.89 -8.17 -11.11
N ILE A 177 9.07 -8.15 -10.46
CA ILE A 177 9.20 -7.92 -9.03
C ILE A 177 9.17 -6.41 -8.77
N GLY A 178 8.21 -5.98 -7.96
CA GLY A 178 8.02 -4.57 -7.63
C GLY A 178 7.32 -3.82 -8.76
N MET A 179 8.04 -2.92 -9.42
CA MET A 179 7.48 -1.98 -10.39
C MET A 179 7.76 -2.42 -11.83
N HIS A 180 6.75 -2.31 -12.71
CA HIS A 180 6.93 -2.41 -14.15
C HIS A 180 7.31 -1.03 -14.72
N VAL A 181 8.33 -0.98 -15.57
CA VAL A 181 8.76 0.26 -16.21
C VAL A 181 8.04 0.41 -17.53
N ILE A 182 7.21 1.44 -17.64
CA ILE A 182 6.63 1.87 -18.91
C ILE A 182 7.61 2.86 -19.55
N PRO A 183 8.06 2.63 -20.79
CA PRO A 183 8.97 3.56 -21.47
C PRO A 183 8.30 4.91 -21.73
N VAL A 184 9.12 5.93 -21.98
CA VAL A 184 8.60 7.19 -22.51
C VAL A 184 8.05 6.90 -23.91
N GLU A 185 6.73 6.96 -24.08
CA GLU A 185 6.03 6.51 -25.29
C GLU A 185 6.60 7.12 -26.59
N LYS A 186 6.96 8.41 -26.56
CA LYS A 186 7.63 9.08 -27.68
C LYS A 186 8.94 8.41 -28.13
N ALA A 187 9.65 7.75 -27.22
CA ALA A 187 10.91 7.06 -27.52
C ALA A 187 10.71 5.71 -28.24
N ILE A 188 9.49 5.16 -28.23
CA ILE A 188 9.15 3.86 -28.84
C ILE A 188 8.16 3.98 -30.00
N GLU A 189 7.82 5.21 -30.43
CA GLU A 189 6.80 5.47 -31.46
C GLU A 189 7.10 4.81 -32.82
N MET A 190 8.39 4.59 -33.15
CA MET A 190 8.82 3.94 -34.39
C MET A 190 9.15 2.44 -34.25
N GLU A 191 8.98 1.87 -33.06
CA GLU A 191 9.30 0.47 -32.79
C GLU A 191 8.12 -0.45 -33.18
N ASN A 192 8.33 -1.34 -34.15
CA ASN A 192 7.26 -2.22 -34.67
C ASN A 192 6.88 -3.40 -33.75
N GLY A 193 7.51 -3.52 -32.58
CA GLY A 193 7.39 -4.67 -31.67
C GLY A 193 6.77 -4.38 -30.30
N THR A 194 6.23 -3.17 -30.11
CA THR A 194 5.71 -2.75 -28.79
C THR A 194 4.33 -3.33 -28.49
N MET A 195 4.05 -3.64 -27.23
CA MET A 195 2.74 -4.06 -26.73
C MET A 195 1.94 -2.89 -26.17
N ASP A 196 0.60 -2.92 -26.23
CA ASP A 196 -0.28 -1.87 -25.67
C ASP A 196 0.09 -1.46 -24.22
N ILE A 197 0.46 -2.42 -23.38
CA ILE A 197 0.84 -2.18 -21.97
C ILE A 197 2.11 -1.33 -21.80
N GLU A 198 2.93 -1.19 -22.85
CA GLU A 198 4.14 -0.37 -22.88
C GLU A 198 3.84 1.09 -23.27
N HIS A 199 2.60 1.39 -23.65
CA HIS A 199 2.15 2.74 -24.00
C HIS A 199 1.39 3.36 -22.83
N ILE A 200 1.79 4.54 -22.38
CA ILE A 200 1.07 5.23 -21.29
C ILE A 200 -0.32 5.66 -21.75
N SER A 201 -0.47 6.02 -23.03
CA SER A 201 -1.75 6.38 -23.65
C SER A 201 -2.80 5.27 -23.55
N TYR A 202 -2.39 4.00 -23.67
CA TYR A 202 -3.27 2.85 -23.47
C TYR A 202 -3.87 2.84 -22.06
N TRP A 203 -3.05 3.02 -21.03
CA TRP A 203 -3.52 3.04 -19.64
C TRP A 203 -4.43 4.24 -19.35
N LEU A 204 -4.09 5.42 -19.87
CA LEU A 204 -4.91 6.62 -19.72
C LEU A 204 -6.28 6.47 -20.40
N LYS A 205 -6.33 5.82 -21.56
CA LYS A 205 -7.57 5.51 -22.27
C LYS A 205 -8.40 4.45 -21.55
N LYS A 206 -7.78 3.33 -21.14
CA LYS A 206 -8.45 2.23 -20.41
C LYS A 206 -9.17 2.73 -19.15
N TYR A 207 -8.55 3.67 -18.43
CA TYR A 207 -9.09 4.20 -17.18
C TYR A 207 -9.62 5.64 -17.31
N GLU A 208 -10.08 6.02 -18.51
CA GLU A 208 -10.67 7.34 -18.74
C GLU A 208 -11.79 7.64 -17.72
N GLY A 209 -11.74 8.83 -17.12
CA GLY A 209 -12.66 9.25 -16.06
C GLY A 209 -12.28 8.78 -14.65
N HIS A 210 -11.28 7.89 -14.52
CA HIS A 210 -10.75 7.37 -13.27
C HIS A 210 -9.23 7.60 -13.20
N LEU A 211 -8.83 8.87 -13.36
CA LEU A 211 -7.45 9.33 -13.29
C LEU A 211 -7.31 10.31 -12.13
N GLY A 212 -6.27 10.14 -11.31
CA GLY A 212 -5.96 11.03 -10.20
C GLY A 212 -4.47 11.29 -10.13
N VAL A 213 -4.09 12.48 -9.63
CA VAL A 213 -2.68 12.81 -9.38
C VAL A 213 -2.53 13.06 -7.90
N GLY A 214 -1.59 12.37 -7.28
CA GLY A 214 -1.34 12.44 -5.85
C GLY A 214 0.13 12.68 -5.52
N ILE A 215 0.40 12.67 -4.22
CA ILE A 215 1.75 12.76 -3.69
C ILE A 215 2.58 11.53 -4.09
N CYS A 216 3.86 11.73 -4.41
CA CYS A 216 4.80 10.62 -4.49
C CYS A 216 5.23 10.21 -3.07
N SER A 217 4.63 9.13 -2.57
CA SER A 217 4.93 8.52 -1.27
C SER A 217 6.43 8.23 -1.09
N CYS A 218 7.10 7.76 -2.14
CA CYS A 218 8.54 7.50 -2.16
C CYS A 218 9.36 8.78 -1.98
N ARG A 219 9.07 9.84 -2.77
CA ARG A 219 9.82 11.11 -2.68
C ARG A 219 9.59 11.79 -1.34
N TYR A 220 8.35 11.83 -0.88
CA TYR A 220 8.00 12.45 0.39
C TYR A 220 8.60 11.68 1.57
N GLY A 221 8.48 10.34 1.56
CA GLY A 221 9.12 9.47 2.55
C GLY A 221 10.63 9.64 2.60
N ARG A 222 11.32 9.61 1.45
CA ARG A 222 12.78 9.83 1.38
C ARG A 222 13.18 11.23 1.86
N ALA A 223 12.41 12.26 1.54
CA ALA A 223 12.65 13.61 2.04
C ALA A 223 12.59 13.68 3.58
N LYS A 224 11.65 12.95 4.22
CA LYS A 224 11.59 12.84 5.68
C LYS A 224 12.84 12.21 6.30
N LEU A 225 13.48 11.30 5.59
CA LEU A 225 14.71 10.64 6.01
C LEU A 225 15.98 11.46 5.72
N GLY A 226 15.87 12.67 5.17
CA GLY A 226 17.02 13.50 4.76
C GLY A 226 17.62 13.11 3.41
N GLU A 227 16.92 12.26 2.63
CA GLU A 227 17.35 11.70 1.34
C GLU A 227 16.53 12.28 0.17
N GLY A 228 16.00 13.49 0.34
CA GLY A 228 15.21 14.18 -0.69
C GLY A 228 16.05 14.59 -1.90
N CYS A 229 15.40 14.65 -3.06
CA CYS A 229 16.02 14.98 -4.36
C CYS A 229 15.75 16.42 -4.84
N GLY A 230 15.12 17.27 -4.01
CA GLY A 230 14.82 18.67 -4.34
C GLY A 230 13.59 18.88 -5.22
N ASP A 231 13.13 17.85 -5.93
CA ASP A 231 11.87 17.88 -6.68
C ASP A 231 10.65 17.98 -5.75
N SER A 232 9.55 18.53 -6.27
CA SER A 232 8.26 18.49 -5.60
C SER A 232 7.82 17.04 -5.39
N CYS A 233 7.28 16.75 -4.20
CA CYS A 233 6.59 15.49 -3.95
C CYS A 233 5.10 15.56 -4.31
N GLU A 234 4.55 16.75 -4.53
CA GLU A 234 3.16 16.95 -4.96
C GLU A 234 2.98 16.61 -6.43
N GLU A 235 1.75 16.21 -6.77
CA GLU A 235 1.27 16.10 -8.16
C GLU A 235 2.19 15.24 -9.05
N TRP A 236 2.75 14.17 -8.49
CA TRP A 236 3.80 13.39 -9.15
C TRP A 236 3.37 11.97 -9.51
N CYS A 237 2.65 11.30 -8.61
CA CYS A 237 2.19 9.93 -8.84
C CYS A 237 0.80 9.96 -9.47
N ILE A 238 0.62 9.24 -10.58
CA ILE A 238 -0.66 9.10 -11.27
C ILE A 238 -1.32 7.81 -10.78
N GLY A 239 -2.46 7.95 -10.10
CA GLY A 239 -3.37 6.85 -9.82
C GLY A 239 -4.32 6.66 -11.01
N ILE A 240 -4.57 5.41 -11.39
CA ILE A 240 -5.47 5.04 -12.49
C ILE A 240 -6.46 3.97 -12.04
N GLY A 241 -7.67 3.99 -12.61
CA GLY A 241 -8.73 3.02 -12.31
C GLY A 241 -9.19 3.11 -10.86
N ASP A 242 -9.48 1.96 -10.27
CA ASP A 242 -10.01 1.88 -8.90
C ASP A 242 -9.03 2.45 -7.85
N MET A 243 -7.72 2.47 -8.13
CA MET A 243 -6.73 3.12 -7.26
C MET A 243 -6.92 4.64 -7.22
N ALA A 244 -7.27 5.27 -8.34
CA ALA A 244 -7.59 6.70 -8.37
C ALA A 244 -8.81 7.01 -7.50
N ASP A 245 -9.85 6.18 -7.61
CA ASP A 245 -11.06 6.30 -6.80
C ASP A 245 -10.76 6.13 -5.30
N TYR A 246 -9.96 5.13 -4.93
CA TYR A 246 -9.53 4.90 -3.55
C TYR A 246 -8.72 6.10 -3.01
N CYS A 247 -7.79 6.64 -3.78
CA CYS A 247 -7.00 7.80 -3.35
C CYS A 247 -7.88 9.02 -3.08
N ARG A 248 -8.79 9.32 -4.02
CA ARG A 248 -9.73 10.44 -3.93
C ARG A 248 -10.66 10.31 -2.72
N GLU A 249 -11.21 9.11 -2.51
CA GLU A 249 -12.17 8.87 -1.43
C GLU A 249 -11.52 8.81 -0.05
N THR A 250 -10.21 8.54 0.03
CA THR A 250 -9.46 8.47 1.30
C THR A 250 -8.55 9.67 1.57
N GLY A 251 -8.53 10.67 0.69
CA GLY A 251 -7.75 11.91 0.87
C GLY A 251 -6.24 11.73 0.64
N LYS A 252 -5.84 10.80 -0.23
CA LYS A 252 -4.44 10.51 -0.59
C LYS A 252 -4.00 11.13 -1.93
N GLY A 253 -4.91 11.80 -2.63
CA GLY A 253 -4.72 12.42 -3.94
C GLY A 253 -6.06 12.83 -4.53
#